data_AF-A0A673VTJ7-F1
#
_entry.id   AF-A0A673VTJ7-F1
#
_cell.length_a   1.000
_cell.length_b   1.000
_cell.length_c   1.000
_cell.angle_alpha   90.00
_cell.angle_beta   90.00
_cell.angle_gamma   90.00
#
_symmetry.space_group_name_H-M   'P 1'
#
loop_
_entity.id
_entity.type
_entity.pdbx_description
1 polymer ?
#
loop_
_entity_poly.entity_id
_entity_poly.type
_entity_poly.pdbx_seq_one_letter_code
_entity_poly.pdbx_strand_id
1 'polypeptide(L)'
;YKIGQLYMISKHSHEQSDRGEGVEVVQNEPFEDPHHGNGQFTEKRVYLNSKLPSWARAVVPKIFYVTEKAWNYYPYTITEYTCSFLPKFSIHIETKYEDNKGSNDRIFDNEAKDLEREVCFIDIACDEIPERYYKESEDPKHFKSEKTGRGQLREGWRDSHQPIMCSYKLVTVKFEVWGLQTRVEQFVHKVVRDILLIGHRQAFAWVDEWYDMTMDEVREFERATQEATNRKIGVFPPVISISSTPLLPSSVRSAPSSAPSTPLSTDAPEFLSVPKDRPRKKSAPETLTLPDPEKKATLNLPGIHSSDKPCRPKSE
;
A
#
# COMPACT_ATOMS: atom_id res chain seq x y z
N TYR A 1 -12.56 3.21 -18.40
CA TYR A 1 -12.00 3.19 -17.02
C TYR A 1 -12.50 4.37 -16.19
N LYS A 2 -12.39 5.62 -16.65
CA LYS A 2 -12.79 6.83 -15.91
C LYS A 2 -14.16 6.74 -15.19
N ILE A 3 -15.20 6.25 -15.85
CA ILE A 3 -16.54 6.02 -15.27
C ILE A 3 -16.53 4.82 -14.32
N GLY A 4 -16.08 3.66 -14.79
CA GLY A 4 -16.08 2.42 -14.01
C GLY A 4 -15.32 2.50 -12.69
N GLN A 5 -14.22 3.27 -12.59
CA GLN A 5 -13.53 3.46 -11.32
C GLN A 5 -14.39 4.23 -10.29
N LEU A 6 -15.13 5.26 -10.71
CA LEU A 6 -15.97 6.05 -9.80
C LEU A 6 -17.11 5.18 -9.29
N TYR A 7 -17.78 4.49 -10.22
CA TYR A 7 -18.83 3.53 -9.88
C TYR A 7 -18.34 2.47 -8.90
N MET A 8 -17.21 1.82 -9.22
CA MET A 8 -16.63 0.76 -8.40
C MET A 8 -16.27 1.27 -7.00
N ILE A 9 -15.59 2.43 -6.89
CA ILE A 9 -15.19 3.00 -5.60
C ILE A 9 -16.42 3.26 -4.74
N SER A 10 -17.48 3.88 -5.30
CA SER A 10 -18.70 4.19 -4.57
C SER A 10 -19.43 2.92 -4.11
N LYS A 11 -19.67 1.96 -5.01
CA LYS A 11 -20.37 0.72 -4.70
C LYS A 11 -19.57 -0.14 -3.71
N HIS A 12 -18.26 -0.31 -3.94
CA HIS A 12 -17.40 -1.06 -3.03
C HIS A 12 -17.40 -0.45 -1.62
N SER A 13 -17.26 0.88 -1.52
CA SER A 13 -17.29 1.59 -0.24
C SER A 13 -18.60 1.33 0.51
N HIS A 14 -19.73 1.35 -0.20
CA HIS A 14 -21.04 1.08 0.40
C HIS A 14 -21.19 -0.38 0.87
N GLU A 15 -20.80 -1.34 0.04
CA GLU A 15 -20.84 -2.78 0.38
C GLU A 15 -19.93 -3.11 1.57
N GLN A 16 -18.78 -2.44 1.67
CA GLN A 16 -17.78 -2.68 2.70
C GLN A 16 -18.01 -1.86 3.98
N SER A 17 -18.98 -0.96 4.01
CA SER A 17 -19.28 -0.17 5.20
C SER A 17 -20.44 -0.77 5.99
N ASP A 18 -20.41 -0.61 7.30
CA ASP A 18 -21.47 -0.98 8.23
C ASP A 18 -21.49 0.03 9.39
N ARG A 19 -22.40 -0.13 10.35
CA ARG A 19 -22.51 0.79 11.48
C ARG A 19 -21.20 0.87 12.26
N GLY A 20 -20.58 2.05 12.27
CA GLY A 20 -19.33 2.30 12.97
C GLY A 20 -18.06 1.77 12.27
N GLU A 21 -18.16 1.27 11.03
CA GLU A 21 -17.03 0.71 10.27
C GLU A 21 -17.14 1.00 8.77
N GLY A 22 -16.01 1.26 8.09
CA GLY A 22 -16.00 1.53 6.65
C GLY A 22 -15.62 2.96 6.30
N VAL A 23 -16.18 3.49 5.21
CA VAL A 23 -15.71 4.72 4.54
C VAL A 23 -16.74 5.84 4.69
N GLU A 24 -16.40 6.84 5.49
CA GLU A 24 -17.14 8.10 5.57
C GLU A 24 -16.55 9.10 4.57
N VAL A 25 -17.38 9.65 3.68
CA VAL A 25 -16.98 10.74 2.81
C VAL A 25 -17.22 12.07 3.51
N VAL A 26 -16.14 12.80 3.77
CA VAL A 26 -16.15 14.08 4.48
C VAL A 26 -16.30 15.24 3.50
N GLN A 27 -15.59 15.18 2.37
CA GLN A 27 -15.59 16.21 1.34
C GLN A 27 -15.52 15.57 -0.03
N ASN A 28 -16.25 16.13 -1.00
CA ASN A 28 -16.21 15.74 -2.40
C ASN A 28 -16.60 16.96 -3.26
N GLU A 29 -15.61 17.64 -3.82
CA GLU A 29 -15.82 18.91 -4.53
C GLU A 29 -14.88 19.08 -5.74
N PRO A 30 -15.27 19.90 -6.73
CA PRO A 30 -14.36 20.30 -7.80
C PRO A 30 -13.12 21.00 -7.22
N PHE A 31 -11.97 20.76 -7.84
CA PHE A 31 -10.70 21.37 -7.44
C PHE A 31 -9.93 21.83 -8.67
N GLU A 32 -9.34 23.02 -8.62
CA GLU A 32 -8.51 23.55 -9.70
C GLU A 32 -7.05 23.61 -9.24
N ASP A 33 -6.17 22.91 -9.96
CA ASP A 33 -4.74 22.90 -9.70
C ASP A 33 -3.98 23.76 -10.73
N PRO A 34 -3.02 24.59 -10.30
CA PRO A 34 -2.25 25.43 -11.22
C PRO A 34 -1.46 24.66 -12.30
N HIS A 35 -1.07 23.42 -12.01
CA HIS A 35 -0.25 22.59 -12.90
C HIS A 35 -1.06 21.49 -13.60
N HIS A 36 -2.07 20.93 -12.94
CA HIS A 36 -2.87 19.81 -13.43
C HIS A 36 -4.26 20.21 -13.94
N GLY A 37 -4.67 21.46 -13.73
CA GLY A 37 -5.95 22.00 -14.18
C GLY A 37 -7.14 21.47 -13.37
N ASN A 38 -8.29 21.34 -14.02
CA ASN A 38 -9.53 20.92 -13.38
C ASN A 38 -9.49 19.46 -12.91
N GLY A 39 -9.90 19.22 -11.68
CA GLY A 39 -10.01 17.92 -11.06
C GLY A 39 -11.11 17.84 -10.02
N GLN A 40 -11.07 16.78 -9.23
CA GLN A 40 -11.96 16.55 -8.10
C GLN A 40 -11.12 16.29 -6.86
N PHE A 41 -11.41 16.99 -5.77
CA PHE A 41 -10.88 16.69 -4.45
C PHE A 41 -11.87 15.84 -3.65
N THR A 42 -11.37 14.82 -2.97
CA THR A 42 -12.15 14.07 -1.98
C THR A 42 -11.35 13.88 -0.70
N GLU A 43 -12.03 14.01 0.44
CA GLU A 43 -11.53 13.60 1.75
C GLU A 43 -12.46 12.55 2.33
N LYS A 44 -11.88 11.44 2.80
CA LYS A 44 -12.61 10.34 3.43
C LYS A 44 -11.94 9.90 4.73
N ARG A 45 -12.74 9.37 5.65
CA ARG A 45 -12.28 8.71 6.86
C ARG A 45 -12.62 7.23 6.78
N VAL A 46 -11.60 6.39 6.93
CA VAL A 46 -11.72 4.94 6.89
C VAL A 46 -11.57 4.38 8.29
N TYR A 47 -12.66 3.80 8.80
CA TYR A 47 -12.75 3.16 10.10
C TYR A 47 -12.53 1.64 9.92
N LEU A 48 -11.51 1.09 10.60
CA LEU A 48 -10.98 -0.27 10.32
C LEU A 48 -11.01 -1.21 11.53
N ASN A 49 -11.83 -0.91 12.55
CA ASN A 49 -11.73 -1.55 13.86
C ASN A 49 -11.84 -3.08 13.85
N SER A 50 -12.74 -3.66 13.05
CA SER A 50 -12.88 -5.13 12.93
C SER A 50 -12.04 -5.72 11.79
N LYS A 51 -11.69 -4.90 10.79
CA LYS A 51 -10.92 -5.30 9.60
C LYS A 51 -9.40 -5.40 9.83
N LEU A 52 -8.89 -4.93 10.96
CA LEU A 52 -7.48 -5.07 11.28
C LEU A 52 -7.10 -6.51 11.69
N PRO A 53 -5.91 -7.00 11.26
CA PRO A 53 -5.34 -8.23 11.79
C PRO A 53 -5.21 -8.19 13.31
N SER A 54 -5.31 -9.36 13.96
CA SER A 54 -5.30 -9.47 15.43
C SER A 54 -4.08 -8.84 16.10
N TRP A 55 -2.89 -8.93 15.48
CA TRP A 55 -1.68 -8.29 16.01
C TRP A 55 -1.76 -6.76 15.98
N ALA A 56 -2.37 -6.19 14.93
CA ALA A 56 -2.51 -4.74 14.79
C ALA A 56 -3.55 -4.22 15.80
N ARG A 57 -4.66 -4.95 15.98
CA ARG A 57 -5.67 -4.64 17.00
C ARG A 57 -5.11 -4.59 18.42
N ALA A 58 -4.02 -5.29 18.72
CA ALA A 58 -3.39 -5.27 20.03
C ALA A 58 -2.63 -3.97 20.35
N VAL A 59 -2.26 -3.18 19.33
CA VAL A 59 -1.40 -2.00 19.48
C VAL A 59 -2.06 -0.70 19.02
N VAL A 60 -3.17 -0.76 18.29
CA VAL A 60 -3.93 0.42 17.88
C VAL A 60 -4.95 0.85 18.94
N PRO A 61 -5.24 2.16 19.09
CA PRO A 61 -6.34 2.63 19.91
C PRO A 61 -7.68 2.04 19.48
N LYS A 62 -8.64 1.97 20.41
CA LYS A 62 -10.00 1.48 20.12
C LYS A 62 -10.77 2.33 19.11
N ILE A 63 -10.43 3.61 19.01
CA ILE A 63 -11.05 4.56 18.09
C ILE A 63 -9.91 5.25 17.35
N PHE A 64 -9.75 4.91 16.08
CA PHE A 64 -8.87 5.62 15.16
C PHE A 64 -9.46 5.52 13.74
N TYR A 65 -8.97 6.36 12.85
CA TYR A 65 -9.31 6.29 11.43
C TYR A 65 -8.07 6.58 10.58
N VAL A 66 -8.14 6.14 9.33
CA VAL A 66 -7.21 6.56 8.28
C VAL A 66 -7.90 7.66 7.48
N THR A 67 -7.26 8.82 7.35
CA THR A 67 -7.74 9.87 6.45
C THR A 67 -7.17 9.61 5.07
N GLU A 68 -8.04 9.47 4.08
CA GLU A 68 -7.73 9.47 2.65
C GLU A 68 -8.01 10.86 2.09
N LYS A 69 -7.01 11.49 1.45
CA LYS A 69 -7.20 12.67 0.60
C LYS A 69 -6.82 12.29 -0.82
N ALA A 70 -7.67 12.59 -1.79
CA ALA A 70 -7.41 12.29 -3.18
C ALA A 70 -7.70 13.49 -4.08
N TRP A 71 -6.78 13.74 -5.00
CA TRP A 71 -6.90 14.73 -6.06
C TRP A 71 -6.91 14.02 -7.40
N ASN A 72 -8.07 14.02 -8.05
CA ASN A 72 -8.30 13.31 -9.30
C ASN A 72 -8.32 14.29 -10.48
N TYR A 73 -7.22 14.34 -11.20
CA TYR A 73 -7.01 15.11 -12.44
C TYR A 73 -6.98 14.18 -13.66
N TYR A 74 -7.82 13.13 -13.68
CA TYR A 74 -7.74 12.05 -14.67
C TYR A 74 -7.32 12.55 -16.06
N PRO A 75 -6.20 12.06 -16.62
CA PRO A 75 -5.55 10.76 -16.33
C PRO A 75 -4.41 10.77 -15.28
N TYR A 76 -4.34 11.76 -14.39
CA TYR A 76 -3.42 11.73 -13.25
C TYR A 76 -4.18 11.78 -11.92
N THR A 77 -3.73 11.07 -10.89
CA THR A 77 -4.36 11.08 -9.58
C THR A 77 -3.31 10.99 -8.49
N ILE A 78 -3.45 11.84 -7.48
CA ILE A 78 -2.65 11.78 -6.25
C ILE A 78 -3.58 11.32 -5.13
N THR A 79 -3.12 10.41 -4.28
CA THR A 79 -3.86 9.96 -3.10
C THR A 79 -2.92 9.83 -1.92
N GLU A 80 -3.28 10.47 -0.82
CA GLU A 80 -2.53 10.49 0.42
C GLU A 80 -3.36 9.85 1.53
N TYR A 81 -2.73 8.96 2.28
CA TYR A 81 -3.29 8.37 3.48
C TYR A 81 -2.48 8.78 4.68
N THR A 82 -3.16 9.20 5.75
CA THR A 82 -2.56 9.49 7.06
C THR A 82 -3.39 8.79 8.13
N CYS A 83 -2.79 8.55 9.31
CA CYS A 83 -3.49 7.87 10.40
C CYS A 83 -3.68 8.80 11.58
N SER A 84 -4.91 8.83 12.13
CA SER A 84 -5.31 9.76 13.18
C SER A 84 -4.51 9.65 14.48
N PHE A 85 -3.84 8.52 14.72
CA PHE A 85 -3.04 8.28 15.93
C PHE A 85 -1.54 8.04 15.66
N LEU A 86 -1.15 7.88 14.39
CA LEU A 86 0.24 7.66 13.97
C LEU A 86 0.67 8.80 13.04
N PRO A 87 1.14 9.94 13.58
CA PRO A 87 1.45 11.12 12.78
C PRO A 87 2.52 10.91 11.71
N LYS A 88 3.42 9.93 11.94
CA LYS A 88 4.52 9.59 11.03
C LYS A 88 4.18 8.45 10.06
N PHE A 89 2.95 7.93 10.10
CA PHE A 89 2.49 6.97 9.12
C PHE A 89 1.89 7.70 7.92
N SER A 90 2.38 7.38 6.72
CA SER A 90 1.72 7.82 5.49
C SER A 90 1.80 6.79 4.37
N ILE A 91 0.82 6.85 3.49
CA ILE A 91 0.85 6.19 2.18
C ILE A 91 0.64 7.29 1.14
N HIS A 92 1.54 7.40 0.17
CA HIS A 92 1.41 8.29 -0.98
C HIS A 92 1.27 7.44 -2.23
N ILE A 93 0.22 7.66 -3.01
CA ILE A 93 -0.05 6.94 -4.25
C ILE A 93 -0.21 7.93 -5.38
N GLU A 94 0.62 7.77 -6.40
CA GLU A 94 0.44 8.46 -7.68
C GLU A 94 -0.04 7.47 -8.72
N THR A 95 -1.10 7.83 -9.45
CA THR A 95 -1.67 7.00 -10.49
C THR A 95 -1.63 7.70 -11.83
N LYS A 96 -1.13 7.00 -12.84
CA LYS A 96 -1.18 7.39 -14.25
C LYS A 96 -1.84 6.28 -15.07
N TYR A 97 -2.51 6.64 -16.16
CA TYR A 97 -3.22 5.69 -17.02
C TYR A 97 -2.71 5.77 -18.44
N GLU A 98 -2.48 4.62 -19.09
CA GLU A 98 -2.13 4.54 -20.51
C GLU A 98 -2.87 3.38 -21.18
N ASP A 99 -3.19 3.54 -22.47
CA ASP A 99 -3.84 2.50 -23.29
C ASP A 99 -2.81 1.49 -23.81
N ASN A 100 -2.18 0.78 -22.87
CA ASN A 100 -1.22 -0.29 -23.14
C ASN A 100 -1.38 -1.45 -22.15
N LYS A 101 -0.48 -2.44 -22.23
CA LYS A 101 -0.52 -3.67 -21.43
C LYS A 101 0.42 -3.64 -20.20
N GLY A 102 0.75 -2.46 -19.69
CA GLY A 102 1.75 -2.34 -18.60
C GLY A 102 3.19 -2.35 -19.11
N SER A 103 3.42 -1.85 -20.32
CA SER A 103 4.72 -1.91 -21.01
C SER A 103 5.59 -0.64 -20.84
N ASN A 104 5.17 0.34 -20.05
CA ASN A 104 5.90 1.59 -19.85
C ASN A 104 6.61 1.61 -18.47
N ASP A 105 7.86 1.14 -18.44
CA ASP A 105 8.68 1.13 -17.22
C ASP A 105 9.12 2.53 -16.77
N ARG A 106 8.99 3.54 -17.64
CA ARG A 106 9.49 4.91 -17.42
C ARG A 106 8.43 5.91 -17.03
N ILE A 107 7.20 5.45 -16.81
CA ILE A 107 6.04 6.33 -16.56
C ILE A 107 6.20 7.19 -15.30
N PHE A 108 7.05 6.79 -14.36
CA PHE A 108 7.35 7.50 -13.10
C PHE A 108 8.81 7.97 -13.00
N ASP A 109 9.52 8.12 -14.12
CA ASP A 109 10.93 8.56 -14.10
C ASP A 109 11.09 10.00 -13.60
N ASN A 110 10.05 10.82 -13.59
CA ASN A 110 10.15 12.17 -13.04
C ASN A 110 9.99 12.17 -11.51
N GLU A 111 9.20 11.24 -10.98
CA GLU A 111 8.81 11.18 -9.58
C GLU A 111 9.73 10.29 -8.75
N ALA A 112 10.32 9.24 -9.36
CA ALA A 112 11.03 8.20 -8.62
C ALA A 112 12.29 7.66 -9.34
N LYS A 113 12.94 8.47 -10.19
CA LYS A 113 14.09 8.03 -11.01
C LYS A 113 15.19 7.30 -10.23
N ASP A 114 15.55 7.86 -9.08
CA ASP A 114 16.72 7.47 -8.30
C ASP A 114 16.34 6.63 -7.06
N LEU A 115 15.10 6.13 -7.02
CA LEU A 115 14.60 5.29 -5.94
C LEU A 115 14.58 3.82 -6.39
N GLU A 116 15.03 2.93 -5.50
CA GLU A 116 14.83 1.49 -5.70
C GLU A 116 13.33 1.18 -5.64
N ARG A 117 12.83 0.48 -6.66
CA ARG A 117 11.40 0.17 -6.81
C ARG A 117 11.19 -1.29 -7.18
N GLU A 118 10.18 -1.88 -6.56
CA GLU A 118 9.68 -3.22 -6.92
C GLU A 118 8.47 -3.06 -7.84
N VAL A 119 8.51 -3.72 -9.00
CA VAL A 119 7.38 -3.76 -9.93
C VAL A 119 6.51 -4.96 -9.63
N CYS A 120 5.25 -4.71 -9.28
CA CYS A 120 4.26 -5.75 -8.97
C CYS A 120 3.11 -5.69 -9.99
N PHE A 121 3.06 -6.66 -10.89
CA PHE A 121 1.94 -6.81 -11.81
C PHE A 121 0.75 -7.44 -11.08
N ILE A 122 -0.42 -6.82 -11.21
CA ILE A 122 -1.69 -7.36 -10.71
C ILE A 122 -2.43 -8.01 -11.88
N ASP A 123 -2.73 -9.30 -11.76
CA ASP A 123 -3.58 -10.03 -12.70
C ASP A 123 -4.97 -10.24 -12.12
N ILE A 124 -5.96 -9.50 -12.62
CA ILE A 124 -7.33 -9.60 -12.12
C ILE A 124 -7.95 -10.98 -12.32
N ALA A 125 -7.47 -11.81 -13.26
CA ALA A 125 -7.99 -13.15 -13.48
C ALA A 125 -7.19 -14.21 -12.71
N CYS A 126 -5.86 -14.09 -12.70
CA CYS A 126 -4.98 -15.15 -12.23
C CYS A 126 -4.52 -14.99 -10.78
N ASP A 127 -4.44 -13.78 -10.24
CA ASP A 127 -3.98 -13.58 -8.86
C ASP A 127 -5.04 -14.03 -7.85
N GLU A 128 -4.58 -14.67 -6.79
CA GLU A 128 -5.42 -15.09 -5.68
C GLU A 128 -5.86 -13.90 -4.83
N ILE A 129 -7.10 -13.95 -4.35
CA ILE A 129 -7.64 -13.04 -3.33
C ILE A 129 -7.96 -13.83 -2.06
N PRO A 130 -7.97 -13.20 -0.88
CA PRO A 130 -8.39 -13.88 0.34
C PRO A 130 -9.82 -14.41 0.20
N GLU A 131 -10.04 -15.68 0.56
CA GLU A 131 -11.31 -16.41 0.40
C GLU A 131 -12.53 -15.62 0.92
N ARG A 132 -12.38 -14.90 2.04
CA ARG A 132 -13.45 -14.08 2.62
C ARG A 132 -13.98 -12.96 1.71
N TYR A 133 -13.23 -12.59 0.67
CA TYR A 133 -13.62 -11.60 -0.34
C TYR A 133 -13.98 -12.23 -1.68
N TYR A 134 -13.85 -13.55 -1.83
CA TYR A 134 -14.20 -14.22 -3.07
C TYR A 134 -15.71 -14.27 -3.25
N LYS A 135 -16.17 -13.83 -4.42
CA LYS A 135 -17.53 -14.03 -4.91
C LYS A 135 -17.42 -14.54 -6.34
N GLU A 136 -18.08 -15.65 -6.65
CA GLU A 136 -18.06 -16.22 -8.01
C GLU A 136 -18.57 -15.23 -9.06
N SER A 137 -19.59 -14.43 -8.72
CA SER A 137 -20.13 -13.38 -9.58
C SER A 137 -19.13 -12.25 -9.89
N GLU A 138 -18.09 -12.10 -9.07
CA GLU A 138 -17.04 -11.09 -9.22
C GLU A 138 -15.73 -11.70 -9.77
N ASP A 139 -15.75 -12.97 -10.18
CA ASP A 139 -14.57 -13.64 -10.71
C ASP A 139 -14.44 -13.45 -12.23
N PRO A 140 -13.41 -12.72 -12.74
CA PRO A 140 -13.24 -12.51 -14.16
C PRO A 140 -13.05 -13.79 -14.98
N LYS A 141 -12.65 -14.90 -14.34
CA LYS A 141 -12.59 -16.23 -14.98
C LYS A 141 -13.96 -16.82 -15.30
N HIS A 142 -15.00 -16.41 -14.56
CA HIS A 142 -16.36 -16.93 -14.71
C HIS A 142 -17.33 -15.88 -15.28
N PHE A 143 -17.06 -14.60 -15.03
CA PHE A 143 -17.86 -13.50 -15.52
C PHE A 143 -17.70 -13.27 -17.02
N LYS A 144 -18.83 -13.07 -17.70
CA LYS A 144 -18.90 -12.57 -19.08
C LYS A 144 -19.97 -11.49 -19.15
N SER A 145 -19.59 -10.33 -19.66
CA SER A 145 -20.47 -9.18 -19.83
C SER A 145 -21.51 -9.44 -20.91
N GLU A 146 -22.77 -9.18 -20.61
CA GLU A 146 -23.87 -9.26 -21.57
C GLU A 146 -23.86 -8.06 -22.52
N LYS A 147 -23.47 -6.87 -22.03
CA LYS A 147 -23.47 -5.65 -22.84
C LYS A 147 -22.31 -5.56 -23.81
N THR A 148 -21.14 -6.04 -23.40
CA THR A 148 -19.89 -5.85 -24.16
C THR A 148 -19.36 -7.15 -24.75
N GLY A 149 -19.87 -8.30 -24.31
CA GLY A 149 -19.36 -9.62 -24.67
C GLY A 149 -17.98 -9.97 -24.10
N ARG A 150 -17.37 -9.07 -23.31
CA ARG A 150 -16.04 -9.26 -22.72
C ARG A 150 -16.05 -10.31 -21.62
N GLY A 151 -14.92 -11.00 -21.47
CA GLY A 151 -14.82 -12.16 -20.60
C GLY A 151 -15.36 -13.43 -21.29
N GLN A 152 -15.12 -14.61 -20.75
CA GLN A 152 -14.34 -14.92 -19.56
C GLN A 152 -12.83 -14.72 -19.77
N LEU A 153 -12.12 -14.21 -18.76
CA LEU A 153 -10.68 -14.01 -18.82
C LEU A 153 -9.93 -15.29 -18.46
N ARG A 154 -9.07 -15.76 -19.36
CA ARG A 154 -8.20 -16.93 -19.16
C ARG A 154 -6.75 -16.52 -18.97
N GLU A 155 -5.90 -17.45 -18.59
CA GLU A 155 -4.45 -17.20 -18.58
C GLU A 155 -3.98 -16.67 -19.94
N GLY A 156 -3.15 -15.62 -19.93
CA GLY A 156 -2.73 -14.92 -21.15
C GLY A 156 -3.77 -13.97 -21.76
N TRP A 157 -4.89 -13.67 -21.05
CA TRP A 157 -5.94 -12.77 -21.57
C TRP A 157 -5.42 -11.40 -22.00
N ARG A 158 -4.36 -10.89 -21.34
CA ARG A 158 -3.73 -9.59 -21.65
C ARG A 158 -3.30 -9.48 -23.12
N ASP A 159 -3.00 -10.61 -23.78
CA ASP A 159 -2.56 -10.61 -25.17
C ASP A 159 -3.66 -10.75 -26.21
N SER A 160 -4.81 -11.27 -25.80
CA SER A 160 -5.92 -11.59 -26.69
C SER A 160 -7.11 -10.64 -26.60
N HIS A 161 -7.18 -9.80 -25.56
CA HIS A 161 -8.34 -8.95 -25.29
C HIS A 161 -8.09 -7.48 -25.64
N GLN A 162 -9.10 -6.85 -26.24
CA GLN A 162 -9.15 -5.43 -26.55
C GLN A 162 -10.57 -4.88 -26.32
N PRO A 163 -10.71 -3.57 -26.00
CA PRO A 163 -9.66 -2.63 -25.65
C PRO A 163 -9.02 -2.94 -24.28
N ILE A 164 -7.74 -2.60 -24.13
CA ILE A 164 -6.96 -2.75 -22.89
C ILE A 164 -6.29 -1.43 -22.49
N MET A 165 -6.14 -1.23 -21.19
CA MET A 165 -5.39 -0.11 -20.60
C MET A 165 -4.63 -0.60 -19.38
N CYS A 166 -3.72 0.22 -18.86
CA CYS A 166 -2.99 -0.03 -17.63
C CYS A 166 -3.12 1.16 -16.68
N SER A 167 -3.42 0.87 -15.41
CA SER A 167 -3.36 1.81 -14.29
C SER A 167 -2.04 1.59 -13.58
N TYR A 168 -1.10 2.50 -13.76
CA TYR A 168 0.21 2.46 -13.13
C TYR A 168 0.11 3.19 -11.79
N LYS A 169 0.42 2.50 -10.69
CA LYS A 169 0.31 3.03 -9.33
C LYS A 169 1.67 3.00 -8.65
N LEU A 170 2.29 4.17 -8.48
CA LEU A 170 3.49 4.33 -7.67
C LEU A 170 3.06 4.50 -6.22
N VAL A 171 3.35 3.49 -5.39
CA VAL A 171 2.96 3.47 -3.97
C VAL A 171 4.21 3.68 -3.12
N THR A 172 4.17 4.68 -2.25
CA THR A 172 5.20 4.94 -1.23
C THR A 172 4.56 4.80 0.14
N VAL A 173 5.12 3.94 1.00
CA VAL A 173 4.68 3.80 2.40
C VAL A 173 5.79 4.30 3.31
N LYS A 174 5.45 5.11 4.32
CA LYS A 174 6.37 5.55 5.37
C LYS A 174 5.83 5.14 6.72
N PHE A 175 6.65 4.46 7.52
CA PHE A 175 6.32 4.12 8.90
C PHE A 175 7.55 4.20 9.82
N GLU A 176 7.76 5.36 10.44
CA GLU A 176 8.94 5.64 11.27
C GLU A 176 8.80 5.17 12.73
N VAL A 177 8.58 3.86 12.92
CA VAL A 177 8.60 3.24 14.26
C VAL A 177 9.76 2.26 14.36
N TRP A 178 10.64 2.52 15.33
CA TRP A 178 11.84 1.72 15.54
C TRP A 178 11.50 0.23 15.77
N GLY A 179 12.24 -0.65 15.10
CA GLY A 179 12.06 -2.10 15.18
C GLY A 179 10.86 -2.67 14.40
N LEU A 180 9.96 -1.82 13.87
CA LEU A 180 8.76 -2.26 13.16
C LEU A 180 8.63 -1.72 11.72
N GLN A 181 9.42 -0.69 11.35
CA GLN A 181 9.40 -0.01 10.06
C GLN A 181 9.20 -0.94 8.85
N THR A 182 10.22 -1.70 8.48
CA THR A 182 10.22 -2.52 7.26
C THR A 182 9.05 -3.50 7.21
N ARG A 183 8.71 -4.10 8.35
CA ARG A 183 7.67 -5.11 8.42
C ARG A 183 6.27 -4.53 8.25
N VAL A 184 6.02 -3.37 8.84
CA VAL A 184 4.73 -2.68 8.68
C VAL A 184 4.60 -2.09 7.28
N GLU A 185 5.67 -1.49 6.73
CA GLU A 185 5.68 -0.98 5.35
C GLU A 185 5.36 -2.10 4.34
N GLN A 186 6.03 -3.25 4.44
CA GLN A 186 5.74 -4.42 3.60
C GLN A 186 4.31 -4.94 3.78
N PHE A 187 3.82 -5.00 5.01
CA PHE A 187 2.44 -5.40 5.28
C PHE A 187 1.44 -4.45 4.60
N VAL A 188 1.67 -3.14 4.68
CA VAL A 188 0.80 -2.14 4.06
C VAL A 188 0.86 -2.22 2.54
N HIS A 189 2.03 -2.42 1.93
CA HIS A 189 2.13 -2.68 0.49
C HIS A 189 1.30 -3.89 0.05
N LYS A 190 1.32 -4.98 0.83
CA LYS A 190 0.48 -6.15 0.57
C LYS A 190 -1.01 -5.81 0.66
N VAL A 191 -1.43 -5.06 1.69
CA VAL A 191 -2.82 -4.62 1.84
C VAL A 191 -3.26 -3.74 0.66
N VAL A 192 -2.42 -2.80 0.23
CA VAL A 192 -2.70 -1.95 -0.94
C VAL A 192 -2.86 -2.81 -2.19
N ARG A 193 -1.94 -3.76 -2.43
CA ARG A 193 -2.03 -4.71 -3.56
C ARG A 193 -3.36 -5.48 -3.55
N ASP A 194 -3.73 -6.04 -2.40
CA ASP A 194 -4.95 -6.85 -2.26
C ASP A 194 -6.22 -6.01 -2.52
N ILE A 195 -6.28 -4.78 -1.99
CA ILE A 195 -7.39 -3.85 -2.24
C ILE A 195 -7.48 -3.49 -3.73
N LEU A 196 -6.34 -3.21 -4.36
CA LEU A 196 -6.30 -2.89 -5.79
C LEU A 196 -6.77 -4.07 -6.64
N LEU A 197 -6.32 -5.29 -6.34
CA LEU A 197 -6.75 -6.50 -7.04
C LEU A 197 -8.27 -6.70 -6.92
N ILE A 198 -8.81 -6.64 -5.71
CA ILE A 198 -10.26 -6.79 -5.46
C ILE A 198 -11.06 -5.72 -6.20
N GLY A 199 -10.67 -4.45 -6.05
CA GLY A 199 -11.37 -3.33 -6.71
C GLY A 199 -11.36 -3.44 -8.23
N HIS A 200 -10.26 -3.87 -8.85
CA HIS A 200 -10.20 -4.02 -10.30
C HIS A 200 -10.96 -5.25 -10.82
N ARG A 201 -11.02 -6.35 -10.04
CA ARG A 201 -11.91 -7.49 -10.32
C ARG A 201 -13.36 -7.05 -10.35
N GLN A 202 -13.78 -6.29 -9.34
CA GLN A 202 -15.13 -5.73 -9.24
C GLN A 202 -15.43 -4.73 -10.36
N ALA A 203 -14.49 -3.84 -10.70
CA ALA A 203 -14.67 -2.92 -11.82
C ALA A 203 -14.94 -3.67 -13.13
N PHE A 204 -14.28 -4.80 -13.37
CA PHE A 204 -14.53 -5.65 -14.53
C PHE A 204 -15.85 -6.39 -14.45
N ALA A 205 -16.14 -7.04 -13.32
CA ALA A 205 -17.36 -7.82 -13.12
C ALA A 205 -18.64 -6.96 -13.08
N TRP A 206 -18.54 -5.70 -12.68
CA TRP A 206 -19.66 -4.76 -12.68
C TRP A 206 -19.77 -3.94 -13.98
N VAL A 207 -19.04 -4.32 -15.04
CA VAL A 207 -19.03 -3.57 -16.30
C VAL A 207 -20.44 -3.35 -16.85
N ASP A 208 -21.31 -4.34 -16.77
CA ASP A 208 -22.68 -4.20 -17.29
C ASP A 208 -23.49 -3.13 -16.54
N GLU A 209 -23.12 -2.81 -15.30
CA GLU A 209 -23.80 -1.80 -14.48
C GLU A 209 -23.36 -0.37 -14.86
N TRP A 210 -22.08 -0.16 -15.20
CA TRP A 210 -21.53 1.18 -15.44
C TRP A 210 -21.19 1.49 -16.90
N TYR A 211 -21.18 0.51 -17.81
CA TYR A 211 -20.67 0.69 -19.18
C TYR A 211 -21.34 1.80 -19.98
N ASP A 212 -22.67 1.93 -19.86
CA ASP A 212 -23.46 2.93 -20.57
C ASP A 212 -23.66 4.23 -19.79
N MET A 213 -23.13 4.32 -18.56
CA MET A 213 -23.28 5.53 -17.76
C MET A 213 -22.49 6.68 -18.39
N THR A 214 -23.12 7.83 -18.43
CA THR A 214 -22.46 9.12 -18.65
C THR A 214 -21.66 9.54 -17.42
N MET A 215 -20.77 10.53 -17.59
CA MET A 215 -20.08 11.12 -16.45
C MET A 215 -21.05 11.74 -15.43
N ASP A 216 -22.18 12.30 -15.87
CA ASP A 216 -23.16 12.92 -14.96
C ASP A 216 -23.92 11.86 -14.16
N GLU A 217 -24.32 10.75 -14.80
CA GLU A 217 -24.99 9.62 -14.15
C GLU A 217 -24.10 8.97 -13.10
N VAL A 218 -22.83 8.71 -13.40
CA VAL A 218 -21.92 8.13 -12.40
C VAL A 218 -21.63 9.09 -11.25
N ARG A 219 -21.65 10.41 -11.48
CA ARG A 219 -21.53 11.41 -10.42
C ARG A 219 -22.77 11.48 -9.54
N GLU A 220 -23.96 11.32 -10.10
CA GLU A 220 -25.19 11.20 -9.31
C GLU A 220 -25.21 9.91 -8.50
N PHE A 221 -24.83 8.78 -9.12
CA PHE A 221 -24.66 7.51 -8.42
C PHE A 221 -23.66 7.62 -7.27
N GLU A 222 -22.51 8.27 -7.52
CA GLU A 222 -21.50 8.54 -6.51
C GLU A 222 -22.09 9.32 -5.33
N ARG A 223 -22.76 10.46 -5.58
CA ARG A 223 -23.38 11.28 -4.54
C ARG A 223 -24.39 10.50 -3.70
N ALA A 224 -25.35 9.85 -4.36
CA ALA A 224 -26.42 9.10 -3.69
C ALA A 224 -25.85 7.95 -2.84
N THR A 225 -24.86 7.23 -3.39
CA THR A 225 -24.20 6.12 -2.69
C THR A 225 -23.35 6.59 -1.52
N GLN A 226 -22.64 7.71 -1.67
CA GLN A 226 -21.86 8.32 -0.58
C GLN A 226 -22.78 8.75 0.56
N GLU A 227 -23.90 9.41 0.26
CA GLU A 227 -24.88 9.81 1.28
C GLU A 227 -25.48 8.59 2.00
N ALA A 228 -25.88 7.56 1.25
CA ALA A 228 -26.39 6.31 1.82
C ALA A 228 -25.34 5.62 2.71
N THR A 229 -24.06 5.64 2.30
CA THR A 229 -22.94 5.07 3.05
C THR A 229 -22.70 5.82 4.36
N ASN A 230 -22.64 7.16 4.31
CA ASN A 230 -22.48 7.99 5.50
C ASN A 230 -23.63 7.77 6.50
N ARG A 231 -24.89 7.66 6.01
CA ARG A 231 -26.04 7.31 6.85
C ARG A 231 -25.91 5.92 7.48
N LYS A 232 -25.43 4.93 6.71
CA LYS A 232 -25.22 3.54 7.16
C LYS A 232 -24.18 3.45 8.27
N ILE A 233 -23.08 4.18 8.14
CA ILE A 233 -22.00 4.23 9.12
C ILE A 233 -22.46 4.88 10.43
N GLY A 234 -23.27 5.95 10.31
CA GLY A 234 -23.80 6.70 11.45
C GLY A 234 -22.82 7.75 11.98
N VAL A 235 -23.24 8.46 13.04
CA VAL A 235 -22.47 9.57 13.60
C VAL A 235 -21.40 9.07 14.54
N PHE A 236 -20.14 9.43 14.29
CA PHE A 236 -19.07 9.27 15.27
C PHE A 236 -18.96 10.51 16.14
N PRO A 237 -18.93 10.38 17.49
CA PRO A 237 -18.59 11.51 18.34
C PRO A 237 -17.16 11.97 18.00
N PRO A 238 -16.90 13.29 17.92
CA PRO A 238 -15.55 13.79 17.70
C PRO A 238 -14.63 13.28 18.82
N VAL A 239 -13.49 12.71 18.43
CA VAL A 239 -12.52 12.13 19.36
C VAL A 239 -11.76 13.29 20.04
N ILE A 240 -12.26 13.66 21.23
CA ILE A 240 -11.66 14.52 22.28
C ILE A 240 -11.69 16.05 22.01
N SER A 241 -12.73 16.72 22.55
CA SER A 241 -12.53 18.03 23.19
C SER A 241 -11.73 17.83 24.46
N ILE A 242 -10.66 18.59 24.65
CA ILE A 242 -9.98 18.70 25.95
C ILE A 242 -10.95 19.41 26.89
N SER A 243 -11.77 18.67 27.62
CA SER A 243 -12.55 19.24 28.71
C SER A 243 -11.58 19.57 29.86
N SER A 244 -11.21 20.83 29.95
CA SER A 244 -10.60 21.40 31.15
C SER A 244 -11.61 21.30 32.30
N THR A 245 -11.53 20.26 33.11
CA THR A 245 -12.27 20.15 34.37
C THR A 245 -11.87 21.29 35.32
N PRO A 246 -12.81 22.02 35.93
CA PRO A 246 -12.49 23.01 36.96
C PRO A 246 -11.89 22.33 38.19
N LEU A 247 -10.78 22.86 38.68
CA LEU A 247 -10.11 22.44 39.91
C LEU A 247 -11.05 22.62 41.12
N LEU A 248 -11.28 21.55 41.88
CA LEU A 248 -11.73 21.61 43.27
C LEU A 248 -10.81 20.75 44.16
N PRO A 249 -10.63 21.12 45.44
CA PRO A 249 -9.38 20.88 46.14
C PRO A 249 -9.28 19.54 46.87
N SER A 250 -8.05 19.05 46.86
CA SER A 250 -7.40 18.00 47.66
C SER A 250 -8.19 17.27 48.77
N SER A 251 -8.16 15.94 48.70
CA SER A 251 -7.93 15.13 49.90
C SER A 251 -6.93 14.02 49.59
N VAL A 252 -5.90 14.02 50.43
CA VAL A 252 -4.69 13.19 50.43
C VAL A 252 -5.03 11.72 50.57
N ARG A 253 -4.52 10.88 49.66
CA ARG A 253 -4.08 9.49 49.95
C ARG A 253 -3.00 9.10 48.95
N SER A 254 -1.82 8.85 49.51
CA SER A 254 -0.59 8.42 48.88
C SER A 254 -0.69 6.97 48.38
N ALA A 255 -0.39 6.75 47.09
CA ALA A 255 -0.02 5.46 46.52
C ALA A 255 0.85 5.69 45.27
N PRO A 256 1.83 4.81 44.97
CA PRO A 256 2.96 5.14 44.12
C PRO A 256 2.61 5.15 42.62
N SER A 257 3.37 5.97 41.89
CA SER A 257 3.38 6.06 40.43
C SER A 257 3.83 4.74 39.82
N SER A 258 2.95 4.05 39.10
CA SER A 258 3.30 2.98 38.18
C SER A 258 3.11 3.48 36.75
N ALA A 259 4.22 3.89 36.13
CA ALA A 259 4.31 3.99 34.69
C ALA A 259 4.00 2.61 34.06
N PRO A 260 3.32 2.53 32.92
CA PRO A 260 3.19 1.26 32.20
C PRO A 260 4.56 0.83 31.70
N SER A 261 5.10 -0.22 32.30
CA SER A 261 6.34 -0.86 31.87
C SER A 261 6.17 -1.39 30.46
N THR A 262 7.06 -0.98 29.57
CA THR A 262 7.28 -1.59 28.25
C THR A 262 7.61 -3.07 28.47
N PRO A 263 6.91 -4.04 27.86
CA PRO A 263 7.33 -5.43 27.93
C PRO A 263 8.62 -5.58 27.11
N LEU A 264 9.73 -5.79 27.82
CA LEU A 264 11.02 -6.15 27.26
C LEU A 264 10.97 -7.62 26.84
N SER A 265 10.25 -7.93 25.76
CA SER A 265 10.37 -9.20 25.05
C SER A 265 11.12 -8.92 23.75
N THR A 266 12.40 -9.25 23.72
CA THR A 266 13.28 -9.09 22.56
C THR A 266 13.04 -10.14 21.48
N ASP A 267 12.15 -11.10 21.72
CA ASP A 267 11.87 -12.17 20.76
C ASP A 267 10.57 -11.91 19.99
N ALA A 268 10.70 -11.97 18.66
CA ALA A 268 9.56 -11.95 17.76
C ALA A 268 8.73 -13.24 17.93
N PRO A 269 7.39 -13.18 17.89
CA PRO A 269 6.54 -14.37 17.93
C PRO A 269 6.89 -15.36 16.81
N GLU A 270 6.95 -16.66 17.11
CA GLU A 270 7.51 -17.72 16.25
C GLU A 270 6.94 -17.78 14.82
N PHE A 271 5.70 -17.33 14.61
CA PHE A 271 5.04 -17.28 13.29
C PHE A 271 5.56 -16.19 12.34
N LEU A 272 6.60 -15.47 12.75
CA LEU A 272 7.23 -14.38 12.01
C LEU A 272 8.70 -14.67 11.71
N SER A 273 9.13 -15.91 11.94
CA SER A 273 10.45 -16.38 11.56
C SER A 273 10.51 -16.66 10.05
N VAL A 274 11.54 -16.12 9.39
CA VAL A 274 11.85 -16.34 7.97
C VAL A 274 12.51 -17.72 7.80
N PRO A 275 12.30 -18.44 6.66
CA PRO A 275 12.99 -19.70 6.38
C PRO A 275 14.53 -19.57 6.49
N LYS A 276 15.17 -20.60 7.07
CA LYS A 276 16.58 -20.59 7.50
C LYS A 276 17.64 -20.62 6.40
N ASP A 277 17.29 -20.55 5.12
CA ASP A 277 18.26 -20.66 4.03
C ASP A 277 18.29 -19.42 3.14
N ARG A 278 19.05 -18.41 3.58
CA ARG A 278 19.66 -17.44 2.67
C ARG A 278 21.12 -17.21 3.07
N PRO A 279 22.10 -17.40 2.18
CA PRO A 279 23.50 -17.13 2.50
C PRO A 279 23.68 -15.64 2.84
N ARG A 280 24.19 -15.36 4.04
CA ARG A 280 24.44 -14.01 4.56
C ARG A 280 25.59 -13.37 3.75
N LYS A 281 25.30 -12.37 2.92
CA LYS A 281 26.36 -11.49 2.38
C LYS A 281 26.86 -10.60 3.53
N LYS A 282 28.17 -10.65 3.81
CA LYS A 282 28.81 -9.78 4.81
C LYS A 282 28.83 -8.34 4.25
N SER A 283 28.17 -7.43 4.94
CA SER A 283 28.18 -5.99 4.64
C SER A 283 28.89 -5.26 5.78
N ALA A 284 30.22 -5.20 5.73
CA ALA A 284 31.02 -4.21 6.45
C ALA A 284 32.43 -4.14 5.84
N PRO A 285 32.99 -2.94 5.59
CA PRO A 285 34.38 -2.79 5.18
C PRO A 285 35.32 -3.06 6.38
N GLU A 286 36.31 -3.94 6.20
CA GLU A 286 37.36 -4.23 7.20
C GLU A 286 38.36 -3.08 7.28
N THR A 287 37.98 -2.01 7.97
CA THR A 287 38.94 -1.02 8.48
C THR A 287 38.38 -0.51 9.80
N LEU A 288 38.74 -1.19 10.88
CA LEU A 288 38.89 -0.71 12.26
C LEU A 288 39.04 -1.96 13.15
N THR A 289 40.27 -2.47 13.24
CA THR A 289 40.63 -3.44 14.28
C THR A 289 42.08 -3.17 14.66
N LEU A 290 42.28 -2.76 15.91
CA LEU A 290 43.61 -2.61 16.51
C LEU A 290 44.25 -4.00 16.68
N PRO A 291 45.57 -4.16 16.46
CA PRO A 291 46.22 -5.46 16.58
C PRO A 291 46.39 -5.88 18.05
N ASP A 292 45.94 -7.09 18.37
CA ASP A 292 46.15 -7.78 19.65
C ASP A 292 47.55 -8.46 19.66
N PRO A 293 48.36 -8.39 20.72
CA PRO A 293 49.81 -8.63 20.67
C PRO A 293 50.23 -10.10 20.81
N GLU A 294 49.33 -11.07 20.67
CA GLU A 294 49.64 -12.50 20.84
C GLU A 294 49.45 -13.29 19.54
N LYS A 295 50.47 -13.26 18.68
CA LYS A 295 50.84 -14.34 17.74
C LYS A 295 52.18 -14.03 17.07
N LYS A 296 53.26 -14.36 17.79
CA LYS A 296 54.59 -14.57 17.20
C LYS A 296 54.69 -16.00 16.66
N ALA A 297 55.52 -16.13 15.62
CA ALA A 297 55.96 -17.35 14.92
C ALA A 297 54.87 -17.94 13.99
N THR A 298 55.10 -18.19 12.70
CA THR A 298 56.32 -18.62 12.02
C THR A 298 56.13 -18.33 10.52
N LEU A 299 57.00 -17.56 9.87
CA LEU A 299 57.02 -17.46 8.41
C LEU A 299 58.45 -17.57 7.91
N ASN A 300 58.71 -18.71 7.27
CA ASN A 300 59.90 -19.03 6.50
C ASN A 300 60.04 -18.09 5.29
N LEU A 301 61.23 -17.53 5.09
CA LEU A 301 61.66 -16.98 3.80
C LEU A 301 62.04 -18.13 2.85
N PRO A 302 61.89 -17.91 1.53
CA PRO A 302 63.08 -17.78 0.67
C PRO A 302 62.92 -16.57 -0.27
N GLY A 303 63.95 -15.90 -0.77
CA GLY A 303 65.24 -16.39 -1.26
C GLY A 303 65.36 -15.98 -2.74
N ILE A 304 66.37 -15.18 -3.03
CA ILE A 304 66.63 -14.35 -4.23
C ILE A 304 67.23 -15.13 -5.44
N HIS A 305 67.01 -14.61 -6.67
CA HIS A 305 67.67 -14.84 -8.00
C HIS A 305 67.53 -16.25 -8.65
N SER A 306 67.49 -16.47 -9.98
CA SER A 306 68.17 -15.86 -11.14
C SER A 306 67.44 -16.16 -12.47
N SER A 307 67.71 -15.32 -13.47
CA SER A 307 67.40 -15.39 -14.90
C SER A 307 68.04 -16.55 -15.68
N ASP A 308 67.36 -17.09 -16.71
CA ASP A 308 67.86 -17.12 -18.10
C ASP A 308 66.84 -17.60 -19.16
N LYS A 309 67.03 -17.05 -20.37
CA LYS A 309 66.36 -17.08 -21.71
C LYS A 309 66.04 -18.48 -22.36
N PRO A 310 65.51 -18.62 -23.62
CA PRO A 310 65.37 -17.65 -24.73
C PRO A 310 64.06 -17.65 -25.57
N CYS A 311 64.09 -16.72 -26.53
CA CYS A 311 63.14 -16.21 -27.51
C CYS A 311 62.80 -17.11 -28.73
N ARG A 312 61.65 -16.76 -29.34
CA ARG A 312 61.28 -16.71 -30.80
C ARG A 312 60.74 -17.98 -31.50
N PRO A 313 60.05 -17.82 -32.67
CA PRO A 313 59.32 -16.65 -33.22
C PRO A 313 57.91 -16.97 -33.77
N LYS A 314 57.19 -15.89 -34.14
CA LYS A 314 55.99 -15.88 -34.99
C LYS A 314 56.34 -16.08 -36.48
N SER A 315 55.40 -16.64 -37.23
CA SER A 315 55.18 -16.37 -38.66
C SER A 315 53.70 -16.57 -39.01
N GLU A 316 53.31 -15.93 -40.11
CA GLU A 316 51.99 -15.79 -40.76
C GLU A 316 51.08 -17.03 -40.78
#